data_AF-A0A973AWG7-F1
#
_entry.id   AF-A0A973AWG7-F1
#
_cell.length_a   1.000
_cell.length_b   1.000
_cell.length_c   1.000
_cell.angle_alpha   90.00
_cell.angle_beta   90.00
_cell.angle_gamma   90.00
#
_symmetry.space_group_name_H-M   'P 1'
#
loop_
_entity.id
_entity.type
_entity.pdbx_description
1 polymer ?
#
loop_
_entity_poly.entity_id
_entity_poly.type
_entity_poly.pdbx_seq_one_letter_code
_entity_poly.pdbx_strand_id
1 'polypeptide(L)'
;SGSRPLLGEDLWQRITSTPSFMPTAEGCLFHPTEVDGPPAVRQPRLVAVVFLARRGVQAGPAEWRSINPAEALLSLAPYSNVVRQGGMAEAFERLQPLANHVPAFDLGRGPLEDMIAAITRHLDLS
;
A
#
# COMPACT_ATOMS: atom_id res chain seq x y z
N SER A 1 -14.45 -5.02 -16.25
CA SER A 1 -15.81 -4.44 -16.24
C SER A 1 -15.86 -3.38 -15.15
N GLY A 2 -15.87 -2.11 -15.53
CA GLY A 2 -15.63 -0.98 -14.62
C GLY A 2 -16.87 -0.11 -14.44
N SER A 3 -16.82 0.80 -13.47
CA SER A 3 -17.88 1.72 -13.03
C SER A 3 -18.36 2.74 -14.07
N ARG A 4 -17.75 2.78 -15.27
CA ARG A 4 -18.05 3.75 -16.34
C ARG A 4 -19.54 3.84 -16.72
N PRO A 5 -20.32 2.75 -16.89
CA PRO A 5 -21.73 2.85 -17.30
C PRO A 5 -22.64 3.51 -16.26
N LEU A 6 -22.20 3.61 -15.00
CA LEU A 6 -23.00 4.14 -13.89
C LEU A 6 -22.77 5.63 -13.64
N LEU A 7 -21.72 6.22 -14.23
CA LEU A 7 -21.27 7.58 -13.90
C LEU A 7 -21.75 8.63 -14.90
N GLY A 8 -22.16 8.22 -16.11
CA GLY A 8 -22.45 9.13 -17.22
C GLY A 8 -21.17 9.70 -17.85
N GLU A 9 -21.23 10.05 -19.13
CA GLU A 9 -20.02 10.40 -19.91
C GLU A 9 -19.38 11.70 -19.42
N ASP A 10 -20.17 12.71 -19.05
CA ASP A 10 -19.64 13.99 -18.55
C ASP A 10 -18.85 13.84 -17.24
N LEU A 11 -19.36 13.08 -16.28
CA LEU A 11 -18.67 12.84 -15.01
C LEU A 11 -17.44 11.94 -15.22
N TRP A 12 -17.56 10.93 -16.10
CA TRP A 12 -16.43 10.08 -16.45
C TRP A 12 -15.29 10.89 -17.07
N GLN A 13 -15.59 11.76 -18.04
CA GLN A 13 -14.63 12.66 -18.66
C GLN A 13 -13.96 13.58 -17.64
N ARG A 14 -14.71 14.14 -16.69
CA ARG A 14 -14.15 14.95 -15.59
C ARG A 14 -13.19 14.16 -14.71
N ILE A 15 -13.54 12.92 -14.35
CA ILE A 15 -12.68 12.06 -13.53
C ILE A 15 -11.39 11.70 -14.26
N THR A 16 -11.47 11.35 -15.55
CA THR A 16 -10.29 10.94 -16.33
C THR A 16 -9.41 12.11 -16.77
N SER A 17 -9.98 13.32 -16.89
CA SER A 17 -9.22 14.54 -17.24
C SER A 17 -8.65 15.25 -16.02
N THR A 18 -9.13 14.95 -14.81
CA THR A 18 -8.53 15.47 -13.58
C THR A 18 -7.20 14.74 -13.37
N PRO A 19 -6.06 15.47 -13.30
CA PRO A 19 -4.80 14.87 -12.92
C PRO A 19 -4.98 14.15 -11.57
N SER A 20 -4.71 12.85 -11.52
CA SER A 20 -4.81 12.05 -10.29
C SER A 20 -3.79 12.45 -9.22
N PHE A 21 -2.95 13.45 -9.52
CA PHE A 21 -1.98 14.05 -8.63
C PHE A 21 -1.66 15.48 -9.09
N MET A 22 -1.28 16.35 -8.16
CA MET A 22 -0.52 17.57 -8.47
C MET A 22 0.94 17.38 -8.04
N PRO A 23 1.92 17.78 -8.87
CA PRO A 23 3.32 17.79 -8.47
C PRO A 23 3.58 18.98 -7.52
N THR A 24 4.12 18.71 -6.35
CA THR A 24 4.73 19.73 -5.47
C THR A 24 6.25 19.61 -5.48
N ALA A 25 6.95 20.57 -4.87
CA ALA A 25 8.40 20.52 -4.69
C ALA A 25 8.86 19.28 -3.90
N GLU A 26 7.98 18.66 -3.10
CA GLU A 26 8.24 17.44 -2.31
C GLU A 26 7.67 16.14 -2.92
N GLY A 27 6.93 16.20 -4.04
CA GLY A 27 6.37 15.03 -4.73
C GLY A 27 4.85 14.87 -4.62
N CYS A 28 4.31 13.91 -5.37
CA CYS A 28 2.89 13.80 -5.71
C CYS A 28 2.02 13.19 -4.59
N LEU A 29 1.54 13.94 -3.60
CA LEU A 29 0.43 13.53 -2.72
C LEU A 29 -0.26 14.76 -2.08
N PHE A 30 -1.57 14.89 -2.24
CA PHE A 30 -2.39 15.68 -1.29
C PHE A 30 -2.65 14.84 -0.05
N HIS A 31 -2.63 15.45 1.13
CA HIS A 31 -2.84 14.78 2.39
C HIS A 31 -4.32 14.94 2.84
N PRO A 32 -5.01 13.90 3.35
CA PRO A 32 -6.42 13.98 3.75
C PRO A 32 -6.77 15.07 4.78
N THR A 33 -5.78 15.67 5.44
CA THR A 33 -5.93 16.79 6.39
C THR A 33 -5.98 18.17 5.74
N GLU A 34 -5.78 18.25 4.43
CA GLU A 34 -6.02 19.48 3.65
C GLU A 34 -7.52 19.66 3.35
N VAL A 35 -8.33 18.64 3.69
CA VAL A 35 -9.79 18.68 3.76
C VAL A 35 -10.17 18.95 5.23
N ASP A 36 -10.59 20.19 5.53
CA ASP A 36 -11.14 20.65 6.81
C ASP A 36 -10.25 20.51 8.09
N GLY A 37 -9.21 21.34 8.17
CA GLY A 37 -8.52 21.72 9.42
C GLY A 37 -7.51 20.71 9.97
N PRO A 38 -6.44 21.14 10.69
CA PRO A 38 -5.39 20.22 11.11
C PRO A 38 -5.74 19.53 12.44
N PRO A 39 -6.09 18.23 12.47
CA PRO A 39 -5.88 17.46 13.68
C PRO A 39 -4.37 17.30 13.88
N ALA A 40 -3.89 17.40 15.12
CA ALA A 40 -2.49 17.13 15.46
C ALA A 40 -2.05 15.83 14.78
N VAL A 41 -1.03 15.92 13.91
CA VAL A 41 -0.50 14.77 13.18
C VAL A 41 0.12 13.84 14.21
N ARG A 42 -0.70 12.93 14.77
CA ARG A 42 -0.20 11.76 15.45
C ARG A 42 0.62 11.04 14.39
N GLN A 43 1.92 10.90 14.58
CA GLN A 43 2.73 10.02 13.74
C GLN A 43 2.41 8.60 14.21
N PRO A 44 1.52 7.85 13.52
CA PRO A 44 1.23 6.50 13.95
C PRO A 44 2.52 5.69 13.84
N ARG A 45 2.80 4.89 14.88
CA ARG A 45 3.89 3.92 14.79
C ARG A 45 3.53 2.89 13.72
N LEU A 46 4.35 2.76 12.69
CA LEU A 46 4.21 1.67 11.74
C LEU A 46 4.62 0.36 12.41
N VAL A 47 3.67 -0.56 12.55
CA VAL A 47 3.85 -1.81 13.30
C VAL A 47 4.02 -3.04 12.41
N ALA A 48 3.46 -3.03 11.20
CA ALA A 48 3.56 -4.13 10.25
C ALA A 48 3.32 -3.66 8.82
N VAL A 49 3.88 -4.39 7.85
CA VAL A 49 3.60 -4.25 6.42
C VAL A 49 2.92 -5.52 5.93
N VAL A 50 1.80 -5.38 5.22
CA VAL A 50 1.03 -6.52 4.67
C VAL A 50 1.01 -6.45 3.16
N PHE A 51 1.52 -7.49 2.50
CA PHE A 51 1.48 -7.65 1.06
C PHE A 51 0.28 -8.50 0.68
N LEU A 52 -0.60 -7.95 -0.16
CA LEU A 52 -1.72 -8.68 -0.71
C LEU A 52 -1.30 -9.41 -1.98
N ALA A 53 -1.83 -10.63 -2.19
CA ALA A 53 -1.65 -11.32 -3.46
C ALA A 53 -2.00 -10.43 -4.67
N ARG A 54 -1.32 -10.61 -5.81
CA ARG A 54 -1.54 -9.78 -7.00
C ARG A 54 -2.90 -10.10 -7.65
N ARG A 55 -3.50 -9.10 -8.31
CA ARG A 55 -4.71 -9.32 -9.13
C ARG A 55 -4.40 -10.33 -10.24
N GLY A 56 -5.28 -11.31 -10.45
CA GLY A 56 -5.13 -12.34 -11.49
C GLY A 56 -4.36 -13.59 -11.05
N VAL A 57 -3.81 -13.62 -9.83
CA VAL A 57 -3.33 -14.86 -9.20
C VAL A 57 -4.54 -15.58 -8.61
N GLN A 58 -4.60 -16.90 -8.78
CA GLN A 58 -5.66 -17.71 -8.19
C GLN A 58 -5.66 -17.49 -6.67
N ALA A 59 -6.82 -17.10 -6.14
CA ALA A 59 -7.05 -16.91 -4.72
C ALA A 59 -6.77 -18.22 -3.97
N GLY A 60 -5.69 -18.25 -3.19
CA GLY A 60 -5.43 -19.31 -2.22
C GLY A 60 -6.16 -19.04 -0.91
N PRO A 61 -6.04 -19.93 0.10
CA PRO A 61 -6.52 -19.62 1.45
C PRO A 61 -5.91 -18.30 1.96
N ALA A 62 -6.66 -17.59 2.81
CA ALA A 62 -6.18 -16.38 3.48
C ALA A 62 -5.15 -16.74 4.57
N GLU A 63 -3.94 -17.10 4.11
CA GLU A 63 -2.83 -17.47 4.97
C GLU A 63 -1.97 -16.25 5.29
N TRP A 64 -1.58 -16.16 6.56
CA TRP A 64 -0.69 -15.14 7.09
C TRP A 64 0.70 -15.72 7.23
N ARG A 65 1.67 -15.21 6.45
CA ARG A 65 3.04 -15.71 6.47
C ARG A 65 4.02 -14.56 6.65
N SER A 66 4.87 -14.66 7.67
CA SER A 66 6.02 -13.75 7.82
C SER A 66 7.01 -13.98 6.68
N ILE A 67 7.47 -12.89 6.10
CA ILE A 67 8.50 -12.91 5.06
C ILE A 67 9.80 -12.31 5.59
N ASN A 68 10.92 -12.77 5.04
CA ASN A 68 12.21 -12.25 5.46
C ASN A 68 12.44 -10.81 4.92
N PRO A 69 13.39 -10.05 5.52
CA PRO A 69 13.65 -8.68 5.09
C PRO A 69 14.04 -8.54 3.60
N ALA A 70 14.73 -9.53 3.02
CA ALA A 70 15.11 -9.48 1.60
C ALA A 70 13.90 -9.61 0.67
N GLU A 71 12.96 -10.49 0.99
CA GLU A 71 11.67 -10.63 0.30
C GLU A 71 10.81 -9.38 0.46
N ALA A 72 10.80 -8.77 1.65
CA ALA A 72 10.10 -7.52 1.90
C ALA A 72 10.67 -6.37 1.05
N LEU A 73 11.99 -6.25 0.95
CA LEU A 73 12.65 -5.25 0.09
C LEU A 73 12.28 -5.41 -1.37
N LEU A 74 12.39 -6.63 -1.89
CA LEU A 74 12.03 -6.95 -3.27
C LEU A 74 10.55 -6.67 -3.56
N SER A 75 9.69 -6.89 -2.57
CA SER A 75 8.25 -6.63 -2.68
C SER A 75 7.91 -5.15 -2.61
N LEU A 76 8.64 -4.36 -1.81
CA LEU A 76 8.42 -2.91 -1.65
C LEU A 76 8.99 -2.08 -2.79
N ALA A 77 10.17 -2.45 -3.28
CA ALA A 77 10.93 -1.64 -4.21
C ALA A 77 10.09 -1.17 -5.43
N PRO A 78 9.32 -2.04 -6.13
CA PRO A 78 8.52 -1.63 -7.30
C PRO A 78 7.43 -0.61 -7.00
N TYR A 79 6.95 -0.53 -5.75
CA TYR A 79 5.87 0.36 -5.33
C TYR A 79 6.37 1.60 -4.58
N SER A 80 7.67 1.69 -4.35
CA SER A 80 8.28 2.84 -3.70
C SER A 80 8.55 3.95 -4.70
N ASN A 81 8.33 5.20 -4.28
CA ASN A 81 8.78 6.35 -5.05
C ASN A 81 10.31 6.44 -5.13
N VAL A 82 11.01 5.73 -4.25
CA VAL A 82 12.48 5.73 -4.17
C VAL A 82 13.11 5.10 -5.41
N VAL A 83 12.56 3.98 -5.90
CA VAL A 83 13.05 3.36 -7.16
C VAL A 83 12.91 4.33 -8.33
N ARG A 84 11.83 5.11 -8.37
CA ARG A 84 11.59 6.09 -9.44
C ARG A 84 12.58 7.27 -9.39
N GLN A 85 13.07 7.62 -8.21
CA GLN A 85 13.94 8.78 -7.98
C GLN A 85 15.43 8.45 -8.14
N GLY A 86 15.86 7.25 -7.73
CA GLY A 86 17.27 6.89 -7.58
C GLY A 86 17.69 5.55 -8.18
N GLY A 87 16.74 4.81 -8.78
CA GLY A 87 16.98 3.45 -9.24
C GLY A 87 16.97 2.42 -8.11
N MET A 88 17.26 1.16 -8.47
CA MET A 88 17.08 0.02 -7.58
C MET A 88 18.06 0.02 -6.39
N ALA A 89 19.34 0.36 -6.63
CA ALA A 89 20.36 0.34 -5.57
C ALA A 89 20.03 1.32 -4.44
N GLU A 90 19.68 2.57 -4.76
CA GLU A 90 19.30 3.58 -3.77
C GLU A 90 18.02 3.16 -3.02
N ALA A 91 17.06 2.55 -3.72
CA ALA A 91 15.85 2.05 -3.08
C ALA A 91 16.12 0.98 -2.03
N PHE A 92 17.07 0.08 -2.28
CA PHE A 92 17.46 -0.93 -1.28
C PHE A 92 18.06 -0.29 -0.05
N GLU A 93 19.01 0.64 -0.21
CA GLU A 93 19.64 1.34 0.91
C GLU A 93 18.61 2.09 1.77
N ARG A 94 17.65 2.76 1.13
CA ARG A 94 16.64 3.56 1.83
C ARG A 94 15.50 2.73 2.44
N LEU A 95 15.17 1.58 1.86
CA LEU A 95 14.12 0.68 2.37
C LEU A 95 14.65 -0.33 3.39
N GLN A 96 15.96 -0.58 3.45
CA GLN A 96 16.55 -1.56 4.35
C GLN A 96 16.23 -1.32 5.83
N PRO A 97 16.26 -0.08 6.36
CA PRO A 97 15.82 0.16 7.73
C PRO A 97 14.37 -0.25 7.97
N LEU A 98 13.48 -0.01 7.01
CA LEU A 98 12.08 -0.40 7.11
C LEU A 98 11.94 -1.93 7.15
N ALA A 99 12.58 -2.63 6.22
CA ALA A 99 12.51 -4.09 6.12
C ALA A 99 13.12 -4.82 7.33
N ASN A 100 14.11 -4.21 8.01
CA ASN A 100 14.76 -4.80 9.17
C ASN A 100 14.00 -4.57 10.49
N HIS A 101 13.24 -3.49 10.59
CA HIS A 101 12.62 -3.07 11.87
C HIS A 101 11.09 -3.20 11.88
N VAL A 102 10.46 -3.31 10.71
CA VAL A 102 9.02 -3.48 10.60
C VAL A 102 8.72 -4.89 10.11
N PRO A 103 8.02 -5.71 10.91
CA PRO A 103 7.53 -7.01 10.49
C PRO A 103 6.74 -6.94 9.19
N ALA A 104 7.04 -7.86 8.28
CA ALA A 104 6.46 -7.92 6.94
C ALA A 104 5.77 -9.26 6.73
N PHE A 105 4.58 -9.23 6.14
CA PHE A 105 3.73 -10.41 5.99
C PHE A 105 3.11 -10.48 4.61
N ASP A 106 3.12 -11.68 4.03
CA ASP A 106 2.27 -12.03 2.90
C ASP A 106 0.91 -12.47 3.42
N LEU A 107 -0.15 -11.85 2.90
CA LEU A 107 -1.54 -12.22 3.12
C LEU A 107 -2.15 -12.74 1.82
N GLY A 108 -2.48 -14.03 1.83
CA GLY A 108 -3.25 -14.68 0.77
C GLY A 108 -4.61 -13.99 0.58
N ARG A 109 -5.08 -13.93 -0.67
CA ARG A 109 -6.44 -13.43 -0.96
C ARG A 109 -7.43 -14.57 -0.85
N GLY A 110 -8.27 -14.53 0.18
CA GLY A 110 -9.45 -15.39 0.32
C GLY A 110 -10.73 -14.56 0.47
N PRO A 111 -11.83 -15.17 0.94
CA PRO A 111 -13.00 -14.45 1.44
C PRO A 111 -12.61 -13.34 2.44
N LEU A 112 -13.33 -12.21 2.41
CA LEU A 112 -13.02 -11.05 3.25
C LEU A 112 -12.97 -11.38 4.75
N GLU A 113 -13.92 -12.20 5.21
CA GLU A 113 -14.00 -12.63 6.61
C GLU A 113 -12.76 -13.42 7.04
N ASP A 114 -12.26 -14.31 6.17
CA ASP A 114 -11.06 -15.10 6.45
C ASP A 114 -9.82 -14.22 6.53
N MET A 115 -9.71 -13.21 5.66
CA MET A 115 -8.62 -12.24 5.68
C MET A 115 -8.64 -11.39 6.95
N ILE A 116 -9.82 -10.93 7.38
CA ILE A 116 -9.97 -10.19 8.64
C ILE A 116 -9.58 -11.09 9.82
N ALA A 117 -10.08 -12.32 9.86
CA ALA A 117 -9.76 -13.27 10.92
C ALA A 117 -8.27 -13.64 10.99
N ALA A 118 -7.56 -13.63 9.86
CA ALA A 118 -6.11 -13.84 9.81
C ALA A 118 -5.34 -12.65 10.40
N ILE A 119 -5.73 -11.41 10.06
CA ILE A 119 -5.11 -10.19 10.58
C ILE A 119 -5.34 -10.06 12.09
N THR A 120 -6.59 -10.19 12.55
CA THR A 120 -6.95 -9.99 13.96
C THR A 120 -6.22 -10.98 14.87
N ARG A 121 -6.19 -12.27 14.51
CA ARG A 121 -5.44 -13.29 15.28
C ARG A 121 -3.98 -12.93 15.48
N HIS A 122 -3.35 -12.28 14.50
CA HIS A 122 -1.93 -11.96 14.60
C HIS A 122 -1.68 -10.73 15.46
N LEU A 123 -2.55 -9.71 15.34
CA LEU A 123 -2.46 -8.50 16.16
C LEU A 123 -2.73 -8.76 17.64
N ASP A 124 -3.61 -9.71 17.99
CA ASP A 124 -3.90 -10.06 19.38
C ASP A 124 -2.77 -10.88 20.06
N LEU A 125 -1.85 -11.46 19.28
CA LEU A 125 -0.71 -12.25 19.77
C LEU A 125 0.60 -11.45 19.87
N SER A 126 0.59 -10.19 19.45
CA SER A 126 1.77 -9.29 19.34
C SER A 126 1.78 -8.23 20.44
#